data_AF-A0A653DX30-F1
#
_entry.id   AF-A0A653DX30-F1
#
_cell.length_a   1.000
_cell.length_b   1.000
_cell.length_c   1.000
_cell.angle_alpha   90.00
_cell.angle_beta   90.00
_cell.angle_gamma   90.00
#
_symmetry.space_group_name_H-M   'P 1'
#
loop_
_entity.id
_entity.type
_entity.pdbx_description
1 polymer ?
#
loop_
_entity_poly.entity_id
_entity_poly.type
_entity_poly.pdbx_seq_one_letter_code
_entity_poly.pdbx_strand_id
1 'polypeptide(L)'
;MTGTGDTPRHNDKELLKKVKTIGDAVFQADLESALRYSFTREIGANKEIRGEQLQALRLYVDILDKYFPFGSEGKMLLKEIKELVHNSDPVNGLEIRKKIIEAGKPEKKVFSTPQKWIGCLGSTPEYRGYPCSLWKMFHFLTVSAASDNNFQFLHENIALRAMHGYIKNFFGCRECSNHFQELSSRRNIFNVPTKERAVLWLWEAHNEVNNRLRGDLTEDPEFPKNPFPYRQSCPKCQKPNGQWDEDEVYKYLKNMYDKNNIKYLETSKDALAMTNIALPSKHISININNLLLLAVVLYIFSGYLSS
;
A
#
# COMPACT_ATOMS: atom_id res chain seq x y z
N MET A 1 -2.33 -29.92 16.78
CA MET A 1 -1.28 -30.91 16.50
C MET A 1 -0.15 -30.20 15.77
N THR A 2 1.02 -30.18 16.42
CA THR A 2 2.37 -29.87 15.92
C THR A 2 2.55 -28.64 15.02
N GLY A 3 2.77 -27.48 15.66
CA GLY A 3 3.42 -26.33 15.02
C GLY A 3 4.90 -26.65 14.80
N THR A 4 5.33 -26.65 13.55
CA THR A 4 6.74 -26.61 13.19
C THR A 4 7.21 -25.17 13.35
N GLY A 5 7.95 -24.91 14.43
CA GLY A 5 8.75 -23.70 14.57
C GLY A 5 9.84 -23.74 13.50
N ASP A 6 9.55 -23.19 12.33
CA ASP A 6 10.53 -23.04 11.26
C ASP A 6 11.50 -21.93 11.66
N THR A 7 12.76 -22.33 11.88
CA THR A 7 13.87 -21.40 11.97
C THR A 7 13.89 -20.49 10.74
N PRO A 8 14.16 -19.18 10.88
CA PRO A 8 14.25 -18.28 9.74
C PRO A 8 15.26 -18.85 8.73
N ARG A 9 14.83 -19.07 7.48
CA ARG A 9 15.72 -19.57 6.43
C ARG A 9 16.91 -18.63 6.33
N HIS A 10 18.13 -19.13 6.06
CA HIS A 10 19.36 -18.32 5.99
C HIS A 10 19.18 -16.97 5.26
N ASN A 11 18.47 -16.99 4.13
CA ASN A 11 18.11 -15.84 3.32
C ASN A 11 17.29 -14.76 4.06
N ASP A 12 16.41 -15.16 4.99
CA ASP A 12 15.57 -14.24 5.75
C ASP A 12 16.39 -13.45 6.80
N LYS A 13 17.44 -14.04 7.39
CA LYS A 13 18.37 -13.31 8.29
C LYS A 13 19.17 -12.24 7.54
N GLU A 14 19.69 -12.57 6.36
CA GLU A 14 20.42 -11.61 5.52
C GLU A 14 19.50 -10.47 5.05
N LEU A 15 18.26 -10.82 4.67
CA LEU A 15 17.25 -9.85 4.29
C LEU A 15 16.88 -8.93 5.46
N LEU A 16 16.69 -9.46 6.67
CA LEU A 16 16.44 -8.67 7.89
C LEU A 16 17.56 -7.66 8.14
N LYS A 17 18.83 -8.09 8.03
CA LYS A 17 19.99 -7.19 8.17
C LYS A 17 19.95 -6.07 7.11
N LYS A 18 19.69 -6.42 5.85
CA LYS A 18 19.60 -5.43 4.76
C LYS A 18 18.46 -4.44 4.98
N VAL A 19 17.28 -4.91 5.39
CA VAL A 19 16.12 -4.06 5.70
C VAL A 19 16.44 -3.10 6.84
N LYS A 20 17.11 -3.56 7.90
CA LYS A 20 17.55 -2.69 9.01
C LYS A 20 18.52 -1.59 8.55
N THR A 21 19.43 -1.91 7.62
CA THR A 21 20.35 -0.91 7.05
C THR A 21 19.63 0.11 6.16
N ILE A 22 18.59 -0.30 5.42
CA ILE A 22 17.78 0.62 4.61
C ILE A 22 17.01 1.59 5.50
N GLY A 23 16.59 1.14 6.69
CA GLY A 23 15.82 1.95 7.62
C GLY A 23 14.37 2.13 7.16
N ASP A 24 13.89 3.36 7.25
CA ASP A 24 12.49 3.68 7.01
C ASP A 24 12.18 3.71 5.51
N ALA A 25 11.63 2.59 5.01
CA ALA A 25 11.25 2.42 3.62
C ALA A 25 9.91 1.68 3.44
N VAL A 26 9.27 1.93 2.30
CA VAL A 26 8.09 1.21 1.82
C VAL A 26 8.52 0.37 0.63
N PHE A 27 8.25 -0.94 0.69
CA PHE A 27 8.56 -1.86 -0.40
C PHE A 27 7.30 -2.25 -1.14
N GLN A 28 7.38 -2.29 -2.47
CA GLN A 28 6.26 -2.72 -3.31
C GLN A 28 5.78 -4.14 -2.93
N ALA A 29 6.73 -5.05 -2.64
CA ALA A 29 6.42 -6.42 -2.24
C ALA A 29 5.55 -6.50 -0.97
N ASP A 30 5.75 -5.60 0.00
CA ASP A 30 4.94 -5.55 1.22
C ASP A 30 3.52 -5.05 0.90
N LEU A 31 3.38 -4.01 0.07
CA LEU A 31 2.08 -3.47 -0.33
C LEU A 31 1.27 -4.51 -1.13
N GLU A 32 1.89 -5.14 -2.13
CA GLU A 32 1.25 -6.18 -2.94
C GLU A 32 0.87 -7.39 -2.10
N SER A 33 1.74 -7.79 -1.16
CA SER A 33 1.43 -8.89 -0.26
C SER A 33 0.30 -8.55 0.72
N ALA A 34 0.18 -7.28 1.16
CA ALA A 34 -0.95 -6.81 1.97
C ALA A 34 -2.27 -6.92 1.19
N LEU A 35 -2.28 -6.47 -0.07
CA LEU A 35 -3.44 -6.55 -0.96
C LEU A 35 -3.84 -8.01 -1.23
N ARG A 36 -2.87 -8.87 -1.54
CA ARG A 36 -3.14 -10.30 -1.74
C ARG A 36 -3.75 -10.93 -0.49
N TYR A 37 -3.17 -10.66 0.69
CA TYR A 37 -3.65 -11.24 1.93
C TYR A 37 -5.05 -10.73 2.28
N SER A 38 -5.31 -9.42 2.14
CA SER A 38 -6.63 -8.84 2.42
C SER A 38 -7.71 -9.47 1.56
N PHE A 39 -7.48 -9.62 0.26
CA PHE A 39 -8.49 -10.22 -0.61
C PHE A 39 -8.61 -11.74 -0.48
N THR A 40 -7.50 -12.46 -0.30
CA THR A 40 -7.53 -13.94 -0.32
C THR A 40 -7.87 -14.56 1.02
N ARG A 41 -7.47 -13.93 2.13
CA ARG A 41 -7.62 -14.48 3.49
C ARG A 41 -8.75 -13.81 4.23
N GLU A 42 -8.77 -12.48 4.26
CA GLU A 42 -9.72 -11.72 5.08
C GLU A 42 -11.07 -11.60 4.37
N ILE A 43 -11.12 -10.92 3.23
CA ILE A 43 -12.34 -10.76 2.41
C ILE A 43 -12.78 -12.12 1.86
N GLY A 44 -11.83 -12.90 1.33
CA GLY A 44 -12.08 -14.20 0.72
C GLY A 44 -12.62 -15.29 1.63
N ALA A 45 -12.59 -15.10 2.95
CA ALA A 45 -13.20 -16.01 3.92
C ALA A 45 -14.72 -15.79 4.08
N ASN A 46 -15.26 -14.69 3.58
CA ASN A 46 -16.68 -14.33 3.73
C ASN A 46 -17.48 -14.86 2.53
N LYS A 47 -18.44 -15.77 2.78
CA LYS A 47 -19.28 -16.37 1.74
C LYS A 47 -20.30 -15.39 1.15
N GLU A 48 -20.83 -14.51 2.00
CA GLU A 48 -21.90 -13.59 1.64
C GLU A 48 -21.61 -12.23 2.28
N ILE A 49 -21.19 -11.27 1.45
CA ILE A 49 -20.85 -9.92 1.87
C ILE A 49 -22.01 -8.99 1.49
N ARG A 50 -22.69 -8.44 2.50
CA ARG A 50 -23.88 -7.56 2.37
C ARG A 50 -23.85 -6.42 3.38
N GLY A 51 -24.80 -5.50 3.25
CA GLY A 51 -25.08 -4.48 4.26
C GLY A 51 -23.85 -3.62 4.58
N GLU A 52 -23.52 -3.47 5.86
CA GLU A 52 -22.36 -2.71 6.31
C GLU A 52 -21.04 -3.27 5.73
N GLN A 53 -20.89 -4.60 5.71
CA GLN A 53 -19.67 -5.24 5.21
C GLN A 53 -19.46 -4.95 3.71
N LEU A 54 -20.53 -4.91 2.92
CA LEU A 54 -20.47 -4.55 1.50
C LEU A 54 -20.13 -3.07 1.29
N GLN A 55 -20.67 -2.17 2.12
CA GLN A 55 -20.31 -0.75 2.07
C GLN A 55 -18.84 -0.52 2.42
N ALA A 56 -18.34 -1.21 3.45
CA ALA A 56 -16.92 -1.20 3.80
C ALA A 56 -16.05 -1.73 2.65
N LEU A 57 -16.46 -2.82 2.00
CA LEU A 57 -15.75 -3.39 0.86
C LEU A 57 -15.71 -2.42 -0.33
N ARG A 58 -16.83 -1.77 -0.67
CA ARG A 58 -16.91 -0.77 -1.74
C ARG A 58 -15.91 0.37 -1.52
N LEU A 59 -15.90 0.95 -0.32
CA LEU A 59 -14.93 2.00 0.02
C LEU A 59 -13.48 1.51 -0.05
N TYR A 60 -13.23 0.28 0.41
CA TYR A 60 -11.90 -0.33 0.37
C TYR A 60 -11.41 -0.57 -1.07
N VAL A 61 -12.26 -1.09 -1.97
CA VAL A 61 -11.86 -1.31 -3.38
C VAL A 61 -11.75 0.00 -4.15
N ASP A 62 -12.60 0.99 -3.85
CA ASP A 62 -12.57 2.30 -4.49
C ASP A 62 -11.25 3.03 -4.23
N ILE A 63 -10.77 3.00 -2.99
CA ILE A 63 -9.51 3.65 -2.65
C ILE A 63 -8.30 2.91 -3.21
N LEU A 64 -8.34 1.57 -3.26
CA LEU A 64 -7.28 0.77 -3.87
C LEU A 64 -7.21 1.03 -5.38
N ASP A 65 -8.33 0.94 -6.10
CA ASP A 65 -8.43 1.23 -7.54
C ASP A 65 -7.85 2.61 -7.87
N LYS A 66 -8.13 3.60 -7.02
CA LYS A 66 -7.70 4.98 -7.22
C LYS A 66 -6.20 5.19 -6.94
N TYR A 67 -5.67 4.66 -5.84
CA TYR A 67 -4.36 5.08 -5.32
C TYR A 67 -3.31 3.98 -5.25
N PHE A 68 -3.69 2.70 -5.27
CA PHE A 68 -2.72 1.61 -5.11
C PHE A 68 -1.67 1.63 -6.23
N PRO A 69 -0.37 1.42 -5.93
CA PRO A 69 0.71 1.67 -6.87
C PRO A 69 0.93 0.50 -7.83
N PHE A 70 -0.10 0.15 -8.60
CA PHE A 70 -0.01 -0.89 -9.62
C PHE A 70 0.40 -0.36 -11.00
N GLY A 71 1.01 -1.27 -11.77
CA GLY A 71 1.13 -1.15 -13.23
C GLY A 71 -0.23 -1.33 -13.94
N SER A 72 -0.22 -1.34 -15.28
CA SER A 72 -1.45 -1.45 -16.09
C SER A 72 -2.30 -2.67 -15.74
N GLU A 73 -1.69 -3.85 -15.70
CA GLU A 73 -2.39 -5.11 -15.43
C GLU A 73 -3.03 -5.14 -14.05
N GLY A 74 -2.33 -4.64 -13.03
CA GLY A 74 -2.88 -4.53 -11.67
C GLY A 74 -4.00 -3.50 -11.55
N LYS A 75 -3.94 -2.40 -12.30
CA LYS A 75 -5.06 -1.44 -12.37
C LYS A 75 -6.29 -2.06 -13.04
N MET A 76 -6.10 -2.85 -14.10
CA MET A 76 -7.19 -3.59 -14.73
C MET A 76 -7.84 -4.57 -13.75
N LEU A 77 -7.04 -5.34 -13.02
CA LEU A 77 -7.53 -6.23 -11.97
C LEU A 77 -8.38 -5.49 -10.91
N LEU A 78 -7.88 -4.36 -10.40
CA LEU A 78 -8.61 -3.59 -9.39
C LEU A 78 -9.93 -3.03 -9.94
N LYS A 79 -9.95 -2.58 -11.20
CA LYS A 79 -11.16 -2.14 -11.88
C LYS A 79 -12.17 -3.28 -12.00
N GLU A 80 -11.75 -4.47 -12.41
CA GLU A 80 -12.63 -5.65 -12.47
C GLU A 80 -13.21 -6.02 -11.10
N ILE A 81 -12.38 -5.99 -10.05
CA ILE A 81 -12.83 -6.27 -8.68
C ILE A 81 -13.83 -5.22 -8.21
N LYS A 82 -13.57 -3.94 -8.50
CA LYS A 82 -14.46 -2.83 -8.18
C LYS A 82 -15.80 -2.99 -8.89
N GLU A 83 -15.81 -3.29 -10.19
CA GLU A 83 -17.05 -3.54 -10.94
C GLU A 83 -17.83 -4.72 -10.36
N LEU A 84 -17.16 -5.83 -10.03
CA LEU A 84 -17.80 -6.98 -9.37
C LEU A 84 -18.48 -6.59 -8.04
N VAL A 85 -17.80 -5.80 -7.22
CA VAL A 85 -18.25 -5.40 -5.87
C VAL A 85 -19.39 -4.38 -5.91
N HIS A 86 -19.37 -3.47 -6.87
CA HIS A 86 -20.43 -2.45 -7.02
C HIS A 86 -21.69 -3.01 -7.69
N ASN A 87 -21.56 -3.97 -8.60
CA ASN A 87 -22.69 -4.53 -9.35
C ASN A 87 -23.37 -5.73 -8.67
N SER A 88 -22.88 -6.16 -7.50
CA SER A 88 -23.41 -7.33 -6.79
C SER A 88 -23.89 -6.96 -5.37
N ASP A 89 -25.00 -7.57 -4.95
CA ASP A 89 -25.48 -7.63 -3.56
C ASP A 89 -26.29 -8.94 -3.40
N PRO A 90 -25.69 -10.02 -2.85
CA PRO A 90 -24.45 -10.06 -2.10
C PRO A 90 -23.22 -10.16 -3.01
N VAL A 91 -22.06 -9.85 -2.44
CA VAL A 91 -20.77 -10.23 -3.04
C VAL A 91 -20.29 -11.55 -2.42
N ASN A 92 -19.84 -12.49 -3.26
CA ASN A 92 -19.20 -13.71 -2.79
C ASN A 92 -17.68 -13.52 -2.69
N GLY A 93 -17.14 -13.50 -1.46
CA GLY A 93 -15.70 -13.32 -1.24
C GLY A 93 -14.83 -14.39 -1.90
N LEU A 94 -15.35 -15.60 -2.10
CA LEU A 94 -14.62 -16.68 -2.78
C LEU A 94 -14.33 -16.35 -4.25
N GLU A 95 -15.21 -15.61 -4.92
CA GLU A 95 -15.00 -15.19 -6.31
C GLU A 95 -13.86 -14.18 -6.41
N ILE A 96 -13.81 -13.21 -5.50
CA ILE A 96 -12.71 -12.25 -5.38
C ILE A 96 -11.39 -12.99 -5.10
N ARG A 97 -11.40 -13.93 -4.15
CA ARG A 97 -10.23 -14.76 -3.83
C ARG A 97 -9.70 -15.49 -5.06
N LYS A 98 -10.59 -16.11 -5.85
CA LYS A 98 -10.21 -16.82 -7.09
C LYS A 98 -9.56 -15.88 -8.10
N LYS A 99 -10.11 -14.68 -8.31
CA LYS A 99 -9.54 -13.65 -9.19
C LYS A 99 -8.12 -13.25 -8.76
N ILE A 100 -7.89 -13.03 -7.47
CA ILE A 100 -6.56 -12.67 -6.96
C ILE A 100 -5.55 -13.82 -7.09
N ILE A 101 -5.98 -15.06 -6.84
CA ILE A 101 -5.12 -16.24 -7.02
C ILE A 101 -4.72 -16.39 -8.49
N GLU A 102 -5.68 -16.24 -9.41
CA GLU A 102 -5.43 -16.30 -10.85
C GLU A 102 -4.47 -15.19 -11.29
N ALA A 103 -4.71 -13.95 -10.86
CA ALA A 103 -3.83 -12.82 -11.13
C ALA A 103 -2.42 -13.00 -10.53
N GLY A 104 -2.28 -13.82 -9.49
CA GLY A 104 -1.01 -14.11 -8.86
C GLY A 104 -0.09 -15.02 -9.65
N LYS A 105 -0.57 -15.65 -10.73
CA LYS A 105 0.25 -16.50 -11.58
C LYS A 105 1.29 -15.67 -12.36
N PRO A 106 2.57 -16.10 -12.47
CA PRO A 106 3.63 -15.31 -13.09
C PRO A 106 3.34 -14.82 -14.51
N GLU A 107 2.65 -15.64 -15.32
CA GLU A 107 2.29 -15.32 -16.70
C GLU A 107 1.32 -14.14 -16.82
N LYS A 108 0.58 -13.80 -15.76
CA LYS A 108 -0.36 -12.67 -15.75
C LYS A 108 0.34 -11.33 -15.58
N LYS A 109 1.57 -11.31 -15.03
CA LYS A 109 2.37 -10.09 -14.80
C LYS A 109 1.63 -8.98 -14.03
N VAL A 110 0.61 -9.32 -13.25
CA VAL A 110 -0.18 -8.35 -12.47
C VAL A 110 0.59 -7.81 -11.29
N PHE A 111 1.33 -8.68 -10.63
CA PHE A 111 2.10 -8.36 -9.44
C PHE A 111 3.59 -8.38 -9.77
N SER A 112 4.33 -7.43 -9.20
CA SER A 112 5.76 -7.27 -9.47
C SER A 112 6.61 -8.32 -8.75
N THR A 113 6.12 -8.87 -7.63
CA THR A 113 6.86 -9.90 -6.87
C THR A 113 5.98 -11.09 -6.47
N PRO A 114 6.61 -12.26 -6.20
CA PRO A 114 5.97 -13.30 -5.41
C PRO A 114 5.48 -12.73 -4.08
N GLN A 115 4.46 -13.36 -3.50
CA GLN A 115 3.96 -12.97 -2.19
C GLN A 115 5.01 -13.26 -1.11
N LYS A 116 5.68 -12.21 -0.63
CA LYS A 116 6.71 -12.26 0.40
C LYS A 116 6.78 -10.92 1.14
N TRP A 117 7.02 -10.99 2.44
CA TRP A 117 7.34 -9.82 3.26
C TRP A 117 8.82 -9.46 3.12
N ILE A 118 9.11 -8.18 2.90
CA ILE A 118 10.47 -7.65 2.90
C ILE A 118 10.64 -6.69 4.07
N GLY A 119 10.13 -5.46 3.97
CA GLY A 119 10.19 -4.49 5.05
C GLY A 119 9.29 -4.83 6.23
N CYS A 120 8.34 -5.74 6.04
CA CYS A 120 7.46 -6.28 7.09
C CYS A 120 7.82 -7.71 7.53
N LEU A 121 8.98 -8.23 7.11
CA LEU A 121 9.49 -9.51 7.61
C LEU A 121 9.77 -9.42 9.12
N GLY A 122 9.21 -10.34 9.89
CA GLY A 122 9.50 -10.51 11.33
C GLY A 122 10.79 -11.29 11.57
N SER A 123 11.34 -11.19 12.78
CA SER A 123 12.45 -12.04 13.22
C SER A 123 12.07 -13.53 13.24
N THR A 124 10.79 -13.82 13.47
CA THR A 124 10.16 -15.14 13.36
C THR A 124 8.79 -15.02 12.65
N PRO A 125 8.21 -16.13 12.15
CA PRO A 125 6.99 -16.10 11.34
C PRO A 125 5.74 -15.51 12.02
N GLU A 126 5.66 -15.58 13.34
CA GLU A 126 4.55 -15.05 14.14
C GLU A 126 4.55 -13.52 14.25
N TYR A 127 5.70 -12.87 14.01
CA TYR A 127 5.82 -11.43 14.16
C TYR A 127 5.61 -10.65 12.85
N ARG A 128 5.17 -9.40 13.01
CA ARG A 128 5.05 -8.39 11.96
C ARG A 128 4.13 -8.81 10.82
N GLY A 129 4.67 -9.21 9.66
CA GLY A 129 3.94 -9.74 8.52
C GLY A 129 2.76 -8.87 8.08
N TYR A 130 1.58 -9.49 7.99
CA TYR A 130 0.38 -8.87 7.43
C TYR A 130 -0.05 -7.59 8.18
N PRO A 131 -0.21 -7.56 9.52
CA PRO A 131 -0.49 -6.33 10.27
C PRO A 131 0.47 -5.18 9.95
N CYS A 132 1.78 -5.43 9.88
CA CYS A 132 2.76 -4.41 9.50
C CYS A 132 2.48 -3.85 8.10
N SER A 133 2.26 -4.74 7.14
CA SER A 133 2.03 -4.36 5.74
C SER A 133 0.71 -3.60 5.55
N LEU A 134 -0.32 -3.93 6.35
CA LEU A 134 -1.61 -3.27 6.33
C LEU A 134 -1.49 -1.83 6.82
N TRP A 135 -0.77 -1.60 7.92
CA TRP A 135 -0.44 -0.24 8.37
C TRP A 135 0.31 0.54 7.30
N LYS A 136 1.37 -0.03 6.71
CA LYS A 136 2.13 0.64 5.64
C LYS A 136 1.24 0.98 4.44
N MET A 137 0.34 0.08 4.04
CA MET A 137 -0.58 0.32 2.94
C MET A 137 -1.55 1.45 3.23
N PHE A 138 -2.15 1.53 4.43
CA PHE A 138 -3.05 2.64 4.74
C PHE A 138 -2.32 3.98 4.91
N HIS A 139 -1.10 3.99 5.47
CA HIS A 139 -0.24 5.18 5.45
C HIS A 139 0.04 5.64 4.01
N PHE A 140 0.42 4.71 3.13
CA PHE A 140 0.59 4.99 1.71
C PHE A 140 -0.67 5.57 1.05
N LEU A 141 -1.86 5.01 1.35
CA LEU A 141 -3.12 5.50 0.80
C LEU A 141 -3.49 6.90 1.32
N THR A 142 -3.25 7.20 2.61
CA THR A 142 -3.47 8.55 3.15
C THR A 142 -2.56 9.59 2.47
N VAL A 143 -1.28 9.28 2.28
CA VAL A 143 -0.32 10.18 1.59
C VAL A 143 -0.67 10.32 0.12
N SER A 144 -1.06 9.24 -0.56
CA SER A 144 -1.48 9.29 -1.96
C SER A 144 -2.71 10.16 -2.16
N ALA A 145 -3.70 10.07 -1.26
CA ALA A 145 -4.88 10.92 -1.27
C ALA A 145 -4.54 12.40 -0.98
N ALA A 146 -3.60 12.66 -0.08
CA ALA A 146 -3.13 14.02 0.24
C ALA A 146 -2.30 14.66 -0.88
N SER A 147 -1.66 13.85 -1.71
CA SER A 147 -0.91 14.32 -2.89
C SER A 147 -1.79 14.45 -4.15
N ASP A 148 -3.05 14.03 -4.11
CA ASP A 148 -4.00 14.14 -5.23
C ASP A 148 -4.80 15.45 -5.16
N ASN A 149 -4.33 16.43 -5.92
CA ASN A 149 -4.97 17.75 -6.07
C ASN A 149 -6.14 17.73 -7.07
N ASN A 150 -6.29 16.66 -7.87
CA ASN A 150 -7.23 16.62 -8.99
C ASN A 150 -8.60 16.03 -8.61
N PHE A 151 -8.73 15.52 -7.39
CA PHE A 151 -9.93 14.81 -6.97
C PHE A 151 -10.51 15.47 -5.71
N GLN A 152 -11.29 16.53 -5.96
CA GLN A 152 -11.93 17.36 -4.94
C GLN A 152 -13.24 16.73 -4.39
N PHE A 153 -13.75 15.69 -5.05
CA PHE A 153 -15.03 15.04 -4.71
C PHE A 153 -14.92 13.87 -3.73
N LEU A 154 -13.71 13.43 -3.37
CA LEU A 154 -13.54 12.44 -2.31
C LEU A 154 -13.50 13.15 -0.97
N HIS A 155 -14.20 12.59 0.02
CA HIS A 155 -14.06 13.04 1.41
C HIS A 155 -12.58 13.09 1.81
N GLU A 156 -12.17 14.17 2.47
CA GLU A 156 -10.78 14.43 2.90
C GLU A 156 -10.17 13.25 3.68
N ASN A 157 -11.00 12.50 4.42
CA ASN A 157 -10.62 11.34 5.21
C ASN A 157 -11.02 9.99 4.61
N ILE A 158 -11.19 9.89 3.29
CA ILE A 158 -11.63 8.65 2.62
C ILE A 158 -10.75 7.44 2.96
N ALA A 159 -9.43 7.63 3.06
CA ALA A 159 -8.49 6.58 3.46
C ALA A 159 -8.74 6.06 4.88
N LEU A 160 -9.03 6.98 5.80
CA LEU A 160 -9.37 6.62 7.18
C LEU A 160 -10.73 5.92 7.26
N ARG A 161 -11.71 6.36 6.48
CA ARG A 161 -13.04 5.71 6.39
C ARG A 161 -12.94 4.29 5.84
N ALA A 162 -12.18 4.11 4.77
CA ALA A 162 -11.93 2.80 4.17
C ALA A 162 -11.18 1.89 5.15
N MET A 163 -10.17 2.40 5.85
CA MET A 163 -9.45 1.67 6.89
C MET A 163 -10.36 1.24 8.03
N HIS A 164 -11.18 2.15 8.54
CA HIS A 164 -12.14 1.88 9.60
C HIS A 164 -13.11 0.76 9.22
N GLY A 165 -13.78 0.90 8.07
CA GLY A 165 -14.72 -0.09 7.59
C GLY A 165 -14.05 -1.45 7.35
N TYR A 166 -12.86 -1.44 6.73
CA TYR A 166 -12.08 -2.65 6.48
C TYR A 166 -11.73 -3.39 7.78
N ILE A 167 -11.14 -2.67 8.75
CA ILE A 167 -10.70 -3.27 10.01
C ILE A 167 -11.88 -3.81 10.81
N LYS A 168 -13.00 -3.08 10.85
CA LYS A 168 -14.20 -3.51 11.55
C LYS A 168 -14.77 -4.82 10.99
N ASN A 169 -14.78 -4.95 9.66
CA ASN A 169 -15.59 -5.97 8.99
C ASN A 169 -14.79 -7.16 8.42
N PHE A 170 -13.47 -7.03 8.25
CA PHE A 170 -12.67 -8.05 7.58
C PHE A 170 -11.42 -8.47 8.35
N PHE A 171 -10.81 -7.60 9.17
CA PHE A 171 -9.53 -7.92 9.79
C PHE A 171 -9.65 -9.05 10.83
N GLY A 172 -8.90 -10.13 10.64
CA GLY A 172 -9.10 -11.38 11.37
C GLY A 172 -8.79 -11.31 12.87
N CYS A 173 -7.91 -10.39 13.30
CA CYS A 173 -7.64 -10.16 14.71
C CYS A 173 -8.77 -9.33 15.34
N ARG A 174 -9.75 -10.00 15.96
CA ARG A 174 -10.91 -9.35 16.61
C ARG A 174 -10.51 -8.39 17.71
N GLU A 175 -9.57 -8.78 18.57
CA GLU A 175 -9.07 -7.92 19.65
C GLU A 175 -8.40 -6.65 19.11
N CYS A 176 -7.52 -6.81 18.11
CA CYS A 176 -6.89 -5.71 17.42
C CYS A 176 -7.92 -4.77 16.78
N SER A 177 -8.97 -5.35 16.18
CA SER A 177 -10.07 -4.60 15.57
C SER A 177 -10.82 -3.77 16.61
N ASN A 178 -11.24 -4.38 17.73
CA ASN A 178 -11.92 -3.68 18.83
C ASN A 178 -11.10 -2.50 19.35
N HIS A 179 -9.82 -2.73 19.64
CA HIS A 179 -8.89 -1.67 20.05
C HIS A 179 -8.80 -0.54 19.01
N PHE A 180 -8.81 -0.86 17.71
CA PHE A 180 -8.79 0.15 16.65
C PHE A 180 -10.14 0.90 16.55
N GLN A 181 -11.28 0.24 16.75
CA GLN A 181 -12.59 0.90 16.76
C GLN A 181 -12.72 1.88 17.94
N GLU A 182 -12.25 1.48 19.13
CA GLU A 182 -12.22 2.35 20.32
C GLU A 182 -11.33 3.57 20.09
N LEU A 183 -10.11 3.35 19.59
CA LEU A 183 -9.18 4.42 19.21
C LEU A 183 -9.80 5.37 18.18
N SER A 184 -10.46 4.81 17.16
CA SER A 184 -11.09 5.55 16.07
C SER A 184 -12.23 6.43 16.56
N SER A 185 -13.06 5.89 17.47
CA SER A 185 -14.15 6.62 18.12
C SER A 185 -13.62 7.77 18.98
N ARG A 186 -12.68 7.47 19.90
CA ARG A 186 -12.10 8.47 20.81
C ARG A 186 -11.36 9.60 20.07
N ARG A 187 -10.74 9.29 18.93
CA ARG A 187 -10.01 10.28 18.11
C ARG A 187 -10.85 10.86 16.96
N ASN A 188 -12.17 10.65 16.94
CA ASN A 188 -13.09 11.22 15.96
C ASN A 188 -12.68 11.00 14.49
N ILE A 189 -12.36 9.75 14.12
CA ILE A 189 -11.83 9.41 12.78
C ILE A 189 -12.66 9.98 11.60
N PHE A 190 -13.97 10.09 11.79
CA PHE A 190 -14.90 10.56 10.76
C PHE A 190 -14.93 12.08 10.57
N ASN A 191 -14.40 12.84 11.53
CA ASN A 191 -14.42 14.30 11.54
C ASN A 191 -13.01 14.92 11.38
N VAL A 192 -12.16 14.25 10.61
CA VAL A 192 -10.83 14.74 10.24
C VAL A 192 -10.96 15.72 9.06
N PRO A 193 -10.59 17.00 9.22
CA PRO A 193 -11.05 18.07 8.32
C PRO A 193 -10.27 18.19 7.02
N THR A 194 -9.04 17.68 6.94
CA THR A 194 -8.17 17.82 5.76
C THR A 194 -7.40 16.54 5.47
N LYS A 195 -7.01 16.35 4.21
CA LYS A 195 -6.13 15.25 3.77
C LYS A 195 -4.79 15.21 4.53
N GLU A 196 -4.18 16.37 4.77
CA GLU A 196 -2.95 16.48 5.57
C GLU A 196 -3.19 15.98 7.00
N ARG A 197 -4.29 16.44 7.62
CA ARG A 197 -4.65 15.97 8.96
C ARG A 197 -4.99 14.48 8.96
N ALA A 198 -5.48 13.90 7.86
CA ALA A 198 -5.71 12.46 7.76
C ALA A 198 -4.40 11.65 7.81
N VAL A 199 -3.33 12.15 7.17
CA VAL A 199 -1.98 11.55 7.29
C VAL A 199 -1.49 11.60 8.73
N LEU A 200 -1.55 12.78 9.36
CA LEU A 200 -1.09 12.96 10.75
C LEU A 200 -1.95 12.19 11.76
N TRP A 201 -3.27 12.12 11.56
CA TRP A 201 -4.17 11.36 12.41
C TRP A 201 -3.77 9.89 12.46
N LEU A 202 -3.47 9.30 11.29
CA LEU A 202 -3.08 7.89 11.21
C LEU A 202 -1.72 7.65 11.86
N TRP A 203 -0.80 8.59 11.71
CA TRP A 203 0.51 8.56 12.36
C TRP A 203 0.40 8.62 13.89
N GLU A 204 -0.38 9.55 14.44
CA GLU A 204 -0.62 9.65 15.88
C GLU A 204 -1.30 8.40 16.44
N ALA A 205 -2.34 7.92 15.74
CA ALA A 205 -3.05 6.70 16.12
C ALA A 205 -2.09 5.49 16.14
N HIS A 206 -1.21 5.35 15.14
CA HIS A 206 -0.25 4.27 15.07
C HIS A 206 0.81 4.38 16.18
N ASN A 207 1.26 5.59 16.53
CA ASN A 207 2.18 5.80 17.66
C ASN A 207 1.54 5.49 19.01
N GLU A 208 0.25 5.76 19.17
CA GLU A 208 -0.48 5.36 20.38
C GLU A 208 -0.53 3.83 20.51
N VAL A 209 -0.81 3.13 19.40
CA VAL A 209 -0.75 1.67 19.34
C VAL A 209 0.66 1.16 19.65
N ASN A 210 1.71 1.79 19.11
CA ASN A 210 3.10 1.44 19.42
C ASN A 210 3.39 1.58 20.91
N ASN A 211 2.97 2.69 21.53
CA ASN A 211 3.17 2.90 22.97
C ASN A 211 2.45 1.84 23.82
N ARG A 212 1.22 1.45 23.45
CA ARG A 212 0.48 0.40 24.15
C ARG A 212 1.16 -0.98 24.01
N LEU A 213 1.68 -1.30 22.83
CA LEU A 213 2.27 -2.61 22.52
C LEU A 213 3.76 -2.72 22.90
N ARG A 214 4.37 -1.68 23.48
CA ARG A 214 5.77 -1.72 23.90
C ARG A 214 5.93 -2.70 25.07
N GLY A 215 6.85 -3.65 24.93
CA GLY A 215 7.09 -4.72 25.91
C GLY A 215 6.02 -5.82 25.93
N ASP A 216 5.05 -5.79 25.01
CA ASP A 216 4.02 -6.82 24.90
C ASP A 216 4.61 -8.12 24.31
N LEU A 217 4.00 -9.27 24.60
CA LEU A 217 4.44 -10.57 24.06
C LEU A 217 4.37 -10.65 22.53
N THR A 218 3.59 -9.79 21.89
CA THR A 218 3.48 -9.67 20.43
C THR A 218 4.50 -8.71 19.81
N GLU A 219 5.34 -8.07 20.62
CA GLU A 219 6.44 -7.22 20.16
C GLU A 219 7.59 -8.07 19.62
N ASP A 220 7.96 -7.83 18.36
CA ASP A 220 9.14 -8.44 17.77
C ASP A 220 10.40 -7.86 18.44
N PRO A 221 11.24 -8.69 19.11
CA PRO A 221 12.42 -8.20 19.81
C PRO A 221 13.42 -7.47 18.90
N GLU A 222 13.44 -7.80 17.60
CA GLU A 222 14.33 -7.18 16.62
C GLU A 222 13.76 -5.86 16.07
N PHE A 223 12.49 -5.53 16.37
CA PHE A 223 11.77 -4.33 15.92
C PHE A 223 10.90 -3.72 17.03
N PRO A 224 11.53 -3.16 18.09
CA PRO A 224 10.82 -2.58 19.22
C PRO A 224 9.90 -1.40 18.84
N LYS A 225 8.78 -1.27 19.56
CA LYS A 225 7.74 -0.26 19.41
C LYS A 225 8.15 1.07 20.05
N ASN A 226 9.08 1.74 19.40
CA ASN A 226 9.46 3.11 19.75
C ASN A 226 8.57 4.14 19.03
N PRO A 227 8.53 5.39 19.54
CA PRO A 227 7.83 6.46 18.85
C PRO A 227 8.46 6.70 17.46
N PHE A 228 7.63 6.71 16.44
CA PHE A 228 8.02 6.88 15.04
C PHE A 228 7.71 8.31 14.55
N PRO A 229 8.50 8.93 13.66
CA PRO A 229 9.81 8.47 13.21
C PRO A 229 10.86 8.58 14.32
N TYR A 230 11.89 7.76 14.21
CA TYR A 230 13.06 7.85 15.08
C TYR A 230 13.77 9.20 14.87
N ARG A 231 14.32 9.77 15.95
CA ARG A 231 15.09 11.03 15.87
C ARG A 231 16.31 10.91 14.94
N GLN A 232 16.89 9.72 14.82
CA GLN A 232 17.97 9.43 13.87
C GLN A 232 17.48 9.54 12.42
N SER A 233 16.26 9.08 12.13
CA SER A 233 15.65 9.12 10.80
C SER A 233 15.11 10.51 10.43
N CYS A 234 14.56 11.23 11.42
CA CYS A 234 14.05 12.59 11.25
C CYS A 234 14.44 13.49 12.43
N PRO A 235 15.65 14.10 12.39
CA PRO A 235 16.12 14.95 13.47
C PRO A 235 15.25 16.19 13.73
N LYS A 236 14.53 16.65 12.71
CA LYS A 236 13.66 17.83 12.77
C LYS A 236 12.23 17.52 13.25
N CYS A 237 11.82 16.25 13.25
CA CYS A 237 10.48 15.85 13.65
C CYS A 237 10.22 16.01 15.15
N GLN A 238 11.27 16.14 15.97
CA GLN A 238 11.16 16.36 17.41
C GLN A 238 11.90 17.63 17.81
N LYS A 239 11.19 18.51 18.49
CA LYS A 239 11.73 19.73 19.11
C LYS A 239 12.67 19.36 20.26
N PRO A 240 13.57 20.27 20.69
CA PRO A 240 14.50 20.00 21.81
C PRO A 240 13.81 19.59 23.11
N ASN A 241 12.57 20.03 23.34
CA ASN A 241 11.74 19.68 24.50
C ASN A 241 11.02 18.32 24.37
N GLY A 242 11.27 17.56 23.31
CA GLY A 242 10.67 16.24 23.06
C GLY A 242 9.28 16.27 22.41
N GLN A 243 8.70 17.45 22.15
CA GLN A 243 7.44 17.57 21.43
C GLN A 243 7.62 17.32 19.94
N TRP A 244 6.61 16.76 19.29
CA TRP A 244 6.60 16.59 17.84
C TRP A 244 6.47 17.94 17.13
N ASP A 245 7.17 18.06 16.01
CA ASP A 245 6.96 19.09 15.01
C ASP A 245 6.12 18.48 13.88
N GLU A 246 4.80 18.71 13.92
CA GLU A 246 3.84 18.07 13.00
C GLU A 246 4.12 18.40 11.53
N ASP A 247 4.62 19.60 11.23
CA ASP A 247 4.96 20.00 9.86
C ASP A 247 6.14 19.19 9.33
N GLU A 248 7.18 19.00 10.14
CA GLU A 248 8.34 18.19 9.77
C GLU A 248 7.99 16.69 9.72
N VAL A 249 7.11 16.22 10.61
CA VAL A 249 6.55 14.85 10.56
C VAL A 249 5.76 14.65 9.28
N TYR A 250 4.87 15.57 8.91
CA TYR A 250 4.09 15.47 7.69
C TYR A 250 4.98 15.41 6.45
N LYS A 251 6.00 16.29 6.35
CA LYS A 251 7.00 16.26 5.26
C LYS A 251 7.73 14.93 5.20
N TYR A 252 8.13 14.40 6.36
CA TYR A 252 8.82 13.12 6.45
C TYR A 252 7.93 11.95 5.97
N LEU A 253 6.69 11.87 6.45
CA LEU A 253 5.72 10.85 6.05
C LEU A 253 5.39 10.95 4.56
N LYS A 254 5.14 12.16 4.06
CA LYS A 254 4.87 12.41 2.65
C LYS A 254 6.01 11.92 1.78
N ASN A 255 7.27 12.19 2.17
CA ASN A 255 8.43 11.68 1.46
C ASN A 255 8.52 10.15 1.53
N MET A 256 8.44 9.55 2.73
CA MET A 256 8.58 8.10 2.90
C MET A 256 7.52 7.29 2.12
N TYR A 257 6.29 7.76 2.11
CA TYR A 257 5.13 7.09 1.50
C TYR A 257 4.79 7.62 0.11
N ASP A 258 5.59 8.51 -0.48
CA ASP A 258 5.38 8.94 -1.86
C ASP A 258 5.54 7.75 -2.83
N LYS A 259 4.67 7.68 -3.83
CA LYS A 259 4.70 6.61 -4.85
C LYS A 259 6.05 6.50 -5.57
N ASN A 260 6.78 7.62 -5.70
CA ASN A 260 8.08 7.65 -6.37
C ASN A 260 9.22 7.13 -5.47
N ASN A 261 8.97 7.02 -4.16
CA ASN A 261 9.95 6.55 -3.18
C ASN A 261 9.75 5.08 -2.76
N ILE A 262 8.76 4.40 -3.34
CA ILE A 262 8.57 2.95 -3.18
C ILE A 262 9.81 2.21 -3.70
N LYS A 263 10.33 1.30 -2.88
CA LYS A 263 11.50 0.47 -3.21
C LYS A 263 11.07 -0.86 -3.83
N TYR A 264 11.78 -1.23 -4.89
CA TYR A 264 11.73 -2.54 -5.52
C TYR A 264 13.04 -3.25 -5.16
N LEU A 265 12.95 -4.35 -4.44
CA LEU A 265 14.10 -5.23 -4.21
C LEU A 265 13.96 -6.40 -5.15
N GLU A 266 14.85 -6.48 -6.14
CA GLU A 266 14.98 -7.68 -6.95
C GLU A 266 15.53 -8.80 -6.06
N THR A 267 14.72 -9.84 -5.88
CA THR A 267 15.17 -11.10 -5.30
C THR A 267 15.56 -12.04 -6.43
N SER A 268 16.53 -11.66 -7.28
CA SER A 268 17.18 -12.66 -8.14
C SER A 268 18.07 -13.55 -7.26
N LYS A 269 18.16 -14.83 -7.61
CA LYS A 269 18.98 -15.82 -6.90
C LYS A 269 20.49 -15.51 -6.96
N ASP A 270 20.91 -14.60 -7.82
CA ASP A 270 22.24 -14.04 -7.87
C ASP A 270 22.13 -12.52 -8.09
N ALA A 271 22.83 -11.73 -7.28
CA ALA A 271 22.88 -10.26 -7.25
C ALA A 271 21.66 -9.49 -6.67
N LEU A 272 21.76 -9.17 -5.38
CA LEU A 272 20.93 -8.21 -4.63
C LEU A 272 21.21 -6.75 -5.06
N ALA A 273 20.92 -6.39 -6.31
CA ALA A 273 21.00 -5.00 -6.80
C ALA A 273 19.70 -4.23 -6.50
N MET A 274 19.82 -2.95 -6.11
CA MET A 274 18.68 -2.04 -6.04
C MET A 274 18.50 -1.37 -7.40
N THR A 275 17.38 -1.62 -8.07
CA THR A 275 17.00 -0.88 -9.28
C THR A 275 15.98 0.20 -8.91
N ASN A 276 16.37 1.48 -9.09
CA ASN A 276 15.41 2.58 -9.11
C ASN A 276 14.69 2.53 -10.47
N ILE A 277 13.64 1.72 -10.56
CA ILE A 277 12.79 1.72 -11.74
C ILE A 277 11.91 2.97 -11.66
N ALA A 278 12.34 4.03 -12.33
CA ALA A 278 11.46 5.16 -12.63
C ALA A 278 10.36 4.66 -13.58
N LEU A 279 9.09 4.87 -13.20
CA LEU A 279 7.98 4.73 -14.14
C LEU A 279 8.23 5.66 -15.34
N PRO A 280 8.10 5.18 -16.59
CA PRO A 280 8.39 6.02 -17.74
C PRO A 280 7.40 7.17 -17.80
N SER A 281 7.90 8.38 -17.55
CA SER A 281 7.26 9.62 -17.94
C SER A 281 7.21 9.64 -19.47
N LYS A 282 6.01 9.50 -20.04
CA LYS A 282 5.80 9.78 -21.46
C LYS A 282 5.85 11.30 -21.66
N HIS A 283 7.05 11.86 -21.74
CA HIS A 283 7.28 13.06 -22.54
C HIS A 283 7.71 12.60 -23.93
N ILE A 284 6.76 12.58 -24.85
CA ILE A 284 7.05 12.54 -26.28
C ILE A 284 7.61 13.91 -26.64
N SER A 285 8.94 14.04 -26.69
CA SER A 285 9.59 15.14 -27.38
C SER A 285 9.40 14.91 -28.88
N ILE A 286 8.41 15.59 -29.47
CA ILE A 286 8.23 15.65 -30.92
C ILE A 286 9.40 16.44 -31.48
N ASN A 287 10.30 15.76 -32.19
CA ASN A 287 11.37 16.41 -32.93
C ASN A 287 10.76 17.01 -34.21
N ILE A 288 10.74 18.35 -34.28
CA ILE A 288 10.09 19.14 -35.33
C ILE A 288 10.75 18.92 -36.72
N ASN A 289 11.90 18.25 -36.78
CA ASN A 289 12.58 17.93 -38.04
C ASN A 289 12.01 16.73 -38.81
N ASN A 290 11.11 15.92 -38.21
CA ASN A 290 10.47 14.80 -38.91
C ASN A 290 9.12 15.16 -39.57
N LEU A 291 8.60 16.38 -39.40
CA LEU A 291 7.39 16.81 -40.11
C LEU A 291 7.64 17.19 -41.58
N LEU A 292 8.88 17.55 -41.93
CA LEU A 292 9.26 17.90 -43.30
C LEU A 292 9.45 16.67 -44.20
N LEU A 293 9.85 15.52 -43.65
CA LEU A 293 9.96 14.28 -44.43
C LEU A 293 8.59 13.67 -44.78
N LEU A 294 7.58 13.80 -43.91
CA LEU A 294 6.23 13.30 -44.19
C LEU A 294 5.49 14.15 -45.24
N ALA A 295 5.77 15.46 -45.32
CA ALA A 295 5.20 16.33 -46.35
C ALA A 295 5.74 16.05 -47.76
N VAL A 296 7.02 15.68 -47.89
CA VAL A 296 7.64 15.35 -49.19
C VAL A 296 7.15 14.00 -49.72
N VAL A 297 6.91 13.01 -48.85
CA VAL A 297 6.42 11.69 -49.27
C VAL A 297 4.95 11.73 -49.71
N LEU A 298 4.12 12.60 -49.10
CA LEU A 298 2.72 12.77 -49.51
C LEU A 298 2.56 13.58 -50.81
N TYR A 299 3.49 14.47 -51.14
CA TYR A 299 3.46 15.23 -52.41
C TYR A 299 3.91 14.41 -53.63
N ILE A 300 4.72 13.37 -53.43
CA ILE A 300 5.17 12.46 -54.50
C ILE A 300 4.07 11.46 -54.90
N PHE A 301 3.14 11.13 -54.00
CA PHE A 301 2.05 10.18 -54.28
C PHE A 301 0.76 10.80 -54.82
N SER A 302 0.57 12.13 -54.76
CA SER A 302 -0.60 12.79 -55.36
C SER A 302 -0.46 13.10 -56.85
N GLY A 303 0.69 12.79 -57.48
CA GLY A 303 0.96 13.05 -58.90
C GLY A 303 0.68 11.89 -59.87
N TYR A 304 0.23 10.73 -59.39
CA TYR A 304 0.05 9.52 -60.23
C TYR A 304 -1.41 9.03 -60.36
N LEU A 305 -2.39 9.87 -60.01
CA LEU A 305 -3.82 9.60 -60.25
C LEU A 305 -4.47 10.79 -60.96
N SER A 306 -4.05 11.03 -62.21
CA SER A 306 -4.78 11.86 -63.19
C SER A 306 -4.29 11.51 -64.59
N SER A 307 -4.78 10.39 -65.13
CA SER A 307 -4.94 10.05 -66.54
C SER A 307 -5.74 8.76 -66.63
#